data_AF-A0A382XDA6-F1
#
_entry.id   AF-A0A382XDA6-F1
#
_cell.length_a   1.000
_cell.length_b   1.000
_cell.length_c   1.000
_cell.angle_alpha   90.00
_cell.angle_beta   90.00
_cell.angle_gamma   90.00
#
_symmetry.space_group_name_H-M   'P 1'
#
loop_
_entity.id
_entity.type
_entity.pdbx_description
1 polymer ?
#
loop_
_entity_poly.entity_id
_entity_poly.type
_entity_poly.pdbx_seq_one_letter_code
_entity_poly.pdbx_strand_id
1 'polypeptide(L)' 'MHTNPRDNWLQEVGDFCVATLEDLNDKAQEGEYVSPTDQTMTDLCMGYLFLLSVCNTEGLLDPSKIQNSIDKNITIH' A
#
# COMPACT_ATOMS: atom_id res chain seq x y z
N MET A 1 -13.77 20.33 8.22
CA MET A 1 -14.06 19.38 7.13
C MET A 1 -13.84 17.99 7.70
N HIS A 2 -14.91 17.25 8.03
CA HIS A 2 -14.76 15.92 8.64
C HIS A 2 -14.34 14.92 7.56
N THR A 3 -13.15 14.35 7.70
CA THR A 3 -12.71 13.23 6.85
C THR A 3 -13.59 12.02 7.17
N ASN A 4 -14.00 11.29 6.14
CA ASN A 4 -14.79 10.07 6.32
C ASN A 4 -13.90 9.04 7.03
N PRO A 5 -14.34 8.44 8.16
CA PRO A 5 -13.55 7.43 8.87
C PRO A 5 -13.03 6.30 7.97
N ARG A 6 -13.81 5.94 6.95
CA ARG A 6 -13.41 4.96 5.92
C ARG A 6 -12.18 5.41 5.15
N ASP A 7 -12.16 6.66 4.69
CA ASP A 7 -11.09 7.16 3.82
C ASP A 7 -9.78 7.27 4.61
N ASN A 8 -9.85 7.65 5.90
CA ASN A 8 -8.67 7.63 6.79
C ASN A 8 -8.16 6.21 6.99
N TRP A 9 -9.06 5.24 7.23
CA TRP A 9 -8.67 3.85 7.40
C TRP A 9 -8.02 3.26 6.13
N LEU A 10 -8.57 3.56 4.95
CA LEU A 10 -7.99 3.13 3.67
C LEU A 10 -6.60 3.72 3.43
N GLN A 11 -6.41 4.99 3.81
CA GLN A 11 -5.12 5.67 3.77
C GLN A 11 -4.11 4.99 4.71
N GLU A 12 -4.48 4.71 5.96
CA GLU A 12 -3.64 4.00 6.93
C GLU A 12 -3.25 2.60 6.45
N VAL A 13 -4.17 1.86 5.83
CA VAL A 13 -3.88 0.55 5.22
C VAL A 13 -2.87 0.69 4.09
N GLY A 14 -3.03 1.68 3.22
CA GLY A 14 -2.08 1.97 2.14
C GLY A 14 -0.68 2.28 2.68
N ASP A 15 -0.59 3.16 3.68
CA ASP A 15 0.67 3.56 4.31
C ASP A 15 1.37 2.38 4.99
N PHE A 16 0.62 1.53 5.69
CA PHE A 16 1.14 0.30 6.29
C PHE A 16 1.69 -0.65 5.22
N CYS A 17 0.96 -0.86 4.13
CA CYS A 17 1.38 -1.77 3.06
C CYS A 17 2.66 -1.27 2.36
N VAL A 18 2.77 0.04 2.12
CA VAL A 18 3.99 0.64 1.53
C VAL A 18 5.18 0.46 2.47
N ALA A 19 5.06 0.84 3.74
CA ALA A 19 6.15 0.70 4.71
C ALA A 19 6.59 -0.76 4.88
N THR A 20 5.64 -1.69 4.92
CA THR A 20 5.95 -3.13 5.03
C THR A 20 6.72 -3.64 3.80
N LEU A 21 6.35 -3.20 2.60
CA LEU A 21 7.06 -3.59 1.38
C LEU A 21 8.46 -2.99 1.31
N GLU A 22 8.64 -1.75 1.80
CA GLU A 22 9.96 -1.13 1.94
C GLU A 22 10.85 -1.95 2.90
N ASP A 23 10.36 -2.28 4.09
CA ASP A 23 11.09 -3.09 5.08
C ASP A 23 11.46 -4.49 4.52
N LEU A 24 10.54 -5.15 3.82
CA LEU A 24 10.78 -6.46 3.22
C LEU A 24 11.76 -6.41 2.06
N ASN A 25 11.73 -5.32 1.28
CA ASN A 25 12.70 -5.09 0.22
C ASN A 25 14.11 -4.85 0.80
N ASP A 26 14.23 -4.04 1.85
CA ASP A 26 15.51 -3.78 2.51
C ASP A 26 16.10 -5.07 3.08
N LYS A 27 15.28 -5.88 3.77
CA LYS A 27 15.65 -7.22 4.22
C LYS A 27 16.21 -8.10 3.10
N ALA A 28 15.57 -8.10 1.94
CA ALA A 28 16.01 -8.88 0.78
C ALA A 28 17.34 -8.34 0.19
N GLN A 29 17.51 -7.01 0.15
CA GLN A 29 18.73 -6.36 -0.34
C GLN A 29 19.94 -6.60 0.57
N GLU A 30 19.71 -6.70 1.88
CA GLU A 30 20.72 -7.05 2.87
C GLU A 30 21.14 -8.53 2.81
N GLY A 31 20.47 -9.33 1.97
CA GLY A 31 20.75 -10.75 1.80
C GLY A 31 20.23 -11.61 2.96
N GLU A 32 19.31 -11.07 3.76
CA GLU A 32 18.67 -11.84 4.81
C GLU A 32 17.72 -12.90 4.24
N TYR A 33 17.40 -13.90 5.06
CA TYR A 33 16.45 -14.94 4.67
C TYR A 33 15.03 -14.38 4.59
N VAL A 34 14.49 -14.33 3.37
CA VAL A 34 13.08 -14.06 3.11
C VAL A 34 12.29 -15.33 3.41
N SER A 35 11.49 -15.28 4.47
CA SER A 35 10.66 -16.40 4.91
C SER A 35 9.38 -16.53 4.09
N PRO A 36 8.69 -17.68 4.13
CA PRO A 36 7.37 -17.81 3.53
C PRO A 36 6.33 -16.82 4.09
N THR A 37 6.49 -16.42 5.36
CA THR A 37 5.64 -15.39 5.98
C THR A 37 5.90 -14.02 5.39
N ASP A 38 7.17 -13.69 5.12
CA ASP A 38 7.54 -12.44 4.44
C ASP A 38 6.93 -12.40 3.04
N GLN A 39 7.05 -13.49 2.27
CA GLN A 39 6.41 -13.58 0.94
C GLN A 39 4.89 -13.42 1.02
N THR A 40 4.24 -14.05 2.00
CA THR A 40 2.79 -13.90 2.21
C THR A 40 2.42 -12.45 2.50
N MET A 41 3.25 -11.75 3.28
CA MET A 41 3.02 -10.34 3.60
C MET A 41 3.21 -9.44 2.38
N THR A 42 4.22 -9.72 1.56
CA THR A 42 4.43 -9.04 0.27
C THR A 42 3.20 -9.17 -0.63
N ASP A 43 2.69 -10.39 -0.81
CA ASP A 43 1.52 -10.65 -1.66
C ASP A 43 0.26 -9.96 -1.13
N LEU A 44 0.06 -9.95 0.19
CA LEU A 44 -1.06 -9.24 0.84
C LEU A 44 -0.97 -7.73 0.63
N CYS A 45 0.19 -7.13 0.88
CA CYS A 45 0.39 -5.69 0.75
C CYS A 45 0.19 -5.24 -0.70
N MET A 46 0.77 -5.97 -1.67
CA MET A 46 0.54 -5.71 -3.10
C MET A 46 -0.93 -5.84 -3.48
N GLY A 47 -1.62 -6.86 -2.97
CA GLY A 47 -3.06 -7.06 -3.21
C GLY A 47 -3.92 -5.90 -2.70
N TYR A 48 -3.66 -5.42 -1.48
CA TYR A 48 -4.37 -4.26 -0.93
C TYR A 48 -4.10 -2.98 -1.72
N LEU A 49 -2.85 -2.74 -2.11
CA LEU A 49 -2.47 -1.57 -2.91
C LEU A 49 -3.12 -1.61 -4.30
N PHE A 50 -3.19 -2.79 -4.92
CA PHE A 50 -3.93 -2.99 -6.17
C PHE A 50 -5.42 -2.65 -6.01
N LEU A 51 -6.08 -3.15 -4.95
CA LEU A 51 -7.49 -2.86 -4.69
C LEU A 51 -7.75 -1.37 -4.44
N LEU A 52 -6.85 -0.70 -3.70
CA LEU A 52 -6.91 0.75 -3.51
C LEU A 52 -6.78 1.51 -4.83
N SER A 53 -5.86 1.08 -5.70
CA SER A 53 -5.68 1.64 -7.04
C SER A 53 -6.93 1.47 -7.92
N VAL A 54 -7.57 0.30 -7.88
CA VAL A 54 -8.85 0.05 -8.57
C VAL A 54 -9.94 0.97 -8.04
N CYS A 55 -10.11 1.07 -6.72
CA CYS A 55 -11.09 1.96 -6.11
C CYS A 55 -10.87 3.44 -6.50
N ASN A 56 -9.62 3.87 -6.63
CA ASN A 56 -9.28 5.21 -7.11
C ASN A 56 -9.65 5.41 -8.59
N THR A 57 -9.29 4.45 -9.43
CA THR A 57 -9.56 4.48 -10.88
C THR A 57 -11.06 4.51 -11.17
N GLU A 58 -11.87 3.78 -10.40
CA GLU A 58 -13.33 3.76 -10.49
C GLU A 58 -14.01 4.97 -9.82
N GLY A 59 -13.24 5.92 -9.26
CA GLY A 59 -13.77 7.13 -8.62
C GLY A 59 -14.50 6.87 -7.31
N LEU A 60 -14.24 5.74 -6.65
CA LEU A 60 -14.84 5.36 -5.36
C LEU A 60 -14.16 6.05 -4.17
N LEU A 61 -12.98 6.63 -4.40
CA LEU A 61 -12.15 7.33 -3.43
C LEU A 61 -12.19 8.84 -3.67
N ASP A 62 -12.10 9.62 -2.59
CA ASP A 62 -11.96 11.07 -2.65
C ASP A 62 -10.48 11.42 -2.93
N PRO A 63 -10.11 11.93 -4.12
CA PRO A 63 -8.71 12.17 -4.49
C PRO A 63 -8.04 13.17 -3.55
N SER A 64 -8.81 14.10 -2.97
CA SER A 64 -8.28 15.12 -2.04
C SER A 64 -7.75 14.53 -0.72
N LYS A 65 -7.97 13.23 -0.46
CA LYS A 65 -7.62 12.57 0.80
C LYS A 65 -6.70 11.36 0.65
N ILE A 66 -6.53 10.80 -0.55
CA ILE A 66 -5.81 9.52 -0.75
C ILE A 66 -4.65 9.63 -1.78
N GLN A 67 -4.50 10.78 -2.46
CA GLN A 67 -3.54 10.97 -3.56
C GLN A 67 -2.08 10.58 -3.21
N ASN A 68 -1.64 10.84 -1.98
CA ASN A 68 -0.22 10.69 -1.61
C ASN A 68 0.28 9.24 -1.56
N SER A 69 -0.59 8.26 -1.32
CA SER A 69 -0.17 6.85 -1.15
C SER A 69 -0.39 6.00 -2.39
N ILE A 70 -1.28 6.45 -3.29
CA ILE A 70 -1.51 5.77 -4.58
C ILE A 70 -0.41 6.15 -5.58
N ASP A 71 -0.01 7.42 -5.63
CA ASP A 71 1.00 7.88 -6.60
C ASP A 71 2.40 7.28 -6.33
N LYS A 72 2.71 6.94 -5.07
CA LYS A 72 3.94 6.21 -4.73
C LYS A 72 4.01 4.81 -5.35
N ASN A 73 2.86 4.19 -5.62
CA ASN A 73 2.80 2.82 -6.15
C ASN A 73 3.09 2.73 -7.65
N ILE A 74 2.82 3.80 -8.41
CA ILE A 74 2.96 3.81 -9.89
C ILE A 74 4.43 3.94 -10.33
N THR A 75 5.36 4.23 -9.40
CA THR A 75 6.79 4.43 -9.71
C THR A 75 7.63 3.17 -9.48
N ILE A 76 7.06 2.08 -8.93
CA ILE A 76 7.76 0.80 -8.81
C ILE A 76 7.44 -0.05 -10.06
N HIS A 77 8.02 0.35 -11.19
CA HIS A 77 8.10 -0.43 -12.43
C HIS A 77 9.48 -0.27 -13.05
#